data_AF-A0A1G6NJ54-F1
#
_entry.id   AF-A0A1G6NJ54-F1
#
_cell.length_a   1.000
_cell.length_b   1.000
_cell.length_c   1.000
_cell.angle_alpha   90.00
_cell.angle_beta   90.00
_cell.angle_gamma   90.00
#
_symmetry.space_group_name_H-M   'P 1'
#
loop_
_entity.id
_entity.type
_entity.pdbx_description
1 polymer ?
#
loop_
_entity_poly.entity_id
_entity_poly.type
_entity_poly.pdbx_seq_one_letter_code
_entity_poly.pdbx_strand_id
1 'polypeptide(L)'
;MEATYDDALEAGISEELLLLVISHGTHVAGIIAGQAENAMLGVAPDVELYAYRVLGGFYEEEEVLTAYTANVVAGIEQSVVDGMDVINLSLGSSVNNPLTPIGIATNNAILAGVTVAIAAGNDAVVSPLFWGGESLYSIGDPAPDSLPIAVGTSSMPIDILQFENTFTYGEESFTNQVRLDPTFDNDKATKFSGQEFELVDLSEPDLDNMDIEGKVAVISVDCLETIGKPSSMPVITVLQPS
;
A
#
# COMPACT_ATOMS: atom_id res chain seq x y z
N MET A 1 -25.44 3.60 -8.68
CA MET A 1 -25.09 4.96 -9.14
C MET A 1 -23.88 5.35 -8.30
N GLU A 2 -22.71 5.46 -8.90
CA GLU A 2 -21.49 5.83 -8.16
C GLU A 2 -21.63 7.23 -7.57
N ALA A 3 -21.14 7.41 -6.35
CA ALA A 3 -20.86 8.73 -5.81
C ALA A 3 -19.61 9.27 -6.50
N THR A 4 -19.76 10.39 -7.19
CA THR A 4 -18.69 11.10 -7.89
C THR A 4 -17.73 11.77 -6.89
N TYR A 5 -16.59 12.27 -7.40
CA TYR A 5 -15.67 13.12 -6.64
C TYR A 5 -16.43 14.30 -6.00
N ASP A 6 -17.33 14.91 -6.77
CA ASP A 6 -18.15 16.04 -6.34
C ASP A 6 -19.14 15.65 -5.24
N ASP A 7 -19.80 14.49 -5.37
CA ASP A 7 -20.73 13.98 -4.33
C ASP A 7 -19.99 13.69 -3.01
N ALA A 8 -18.72 13.26 -3.08
CA ALA A 8 -17.92 12.95 -1.91
C ALA A 8 -17.39 14.21 -1.21
N LEU A 9 -17.06 15.27 -1.96
CA LEU A 9 -16.75 16.59 -1.40
C LEU A 9 -17.98 17.23 -0.75
N GLU A 10 -19.15 17.10 -1.37
CA GLU A 10 -20.41 17.63 -0.83
C GLU A 10 -20.81 16.92 0.48
N ALA A 11 -20.40 15.67 0.66
CA ALA A 11 -20.55 14.91 1.90
C ALA A 11 -19.53 15.27 3.01
N GLY A 12 -18.63 16.23 2.77
CA GLY A 12 -17.68 16.73 3.78
C GLY A 12 -16.40 15.90 3.95
N ILE A 13 -16.10 15.00 3.02
CA ILE A 13 -14.87 14.19 3.05
C ILE A 13 -13.70 15.05 2.56
N SER A 14 -12.57 15.04 3.29
CA SER A 14 -11.37 15.79 2.88
C SER A 14 -10.78 15.24 1.58
N GLU A 15 -10.18 16.11 0.76
CA GLU A 15 -9.55 15.70 -0.52
C GLU A 15 -8.48 14.60 -0.33
N GLU A 16 -7.75 14.65 0.79
CA GLU A 16 -6.72 13.68 1.15
C GLU A 16 -7.32 12.29 1.41
N LEU A 17 -8.45 12.22 2.11
CA LEU A 17 -9.17 10.97 2.33
C LEU A 17 -9.90 10.49 1.07
N LEU A 18 -10.37 11.41 0.23
CA LEU A 18 -10.99 11.12 -1.06
C LEU A 18 -10.00 10.43 -2.00
N LEU A 19 -8.76 10.93 -2.02
CA LEU A 19 -7.67 10.33 -2.78
C LEU A 19 -7.43 8.90 -2.30
N LEU A 20 -7.45 8.64 -1.00
CA LEU A 20 -7.26 7.30 -0.43
C LEU A 20 -8.39 6.32 -0.83
N VAL A 21 -9.67 6.74 -0.76
CA VAL A 21 -10.82 5.89 -1.11
C VAL A 21 -10.86 5.54 -2.59
N ILE A 22 -10.70 6.55 -3.44
CA ILE A 22 -10.82 6.38 -4.89
C ILE A 22 -9.57 5.68 -5.42
N SER A 23 -8.38 6.01 -4.90
CA SER A 23 -7.13 5.40 -5.40
C SER A 23 -7.05 3.90 -5.12
N HIS A 24 -7.51 3.39 -3.97
CA HIS A 24 -7.38 1.95 -3.69
C HIS A 24 -8.18 1.10 -4.70
N GLY A 25 -9.46 1.42 -4.89
CA GLY A 25 -10.31 0.72 -5.85
C GLY A 25 -9.79 0.86 -7.29
N THR A 26 -9.37 2.06 -7.68
CA THR A 26 -8.79 2.33 -9.01
C THR A 26 -7.46 1.61 -9.22
N HIS A 27 -6.60 1.52 -8.21
CA HIS A 27 -5.33 0.81 -8.28
C HIS A 27 -5.55 -0.69 -8.48
N VAL A 28 -6.46 -1.29 -7.70
CA VAL A 28 -6.87 -2.69 -7.88
C VAL A 28 -7.45 -2.94 -9.26
N ALA A 29 -8.35 -2.06 -9.74
CA ALA A 29 -8.92 -2.13 -11.09
C ALA A 29 -7.83 -2.04 -12.18
N GLY A 30 -6.82 -1.20 -11.99
CA GLY A 30 -5.69 -1.05 -12.90
C GLY A 30 -4.85 -2.33 -13.03
N ILE A 31 -4.61 -3.05 -11.93
CA ILE A 31 -3.92 -4.35 -11.96
C ILE A 31 -4.72 -5.38 -12.77
N ILE A 32 -6.04 -5.35 -12.68
CA ILE A 32 -6.91 -6.30 -13.40
C ILE A 32 -6.99 -5.94 -14.88
N ALA A 33 -7.39 -4.71 -15.21
CA ALA A 33 -7.82 -4.34 -16.56
C ALA A 33 -7.23 -3.01 -17.08
N GLY A 34 -6.13 -2.51 -16.49
CA GLY A 34 -5.49 -1.27 -16.94
C GLY A 34 -5.02 -1.33 -18.39
N GLN A 35 -5.27 -0.26 -19.16
CA GLN A 35 -4.92 -0.16 -20.59
C GLN A 35 -4.27 1.18 -20.99
N ALA A 36 -3.87 2.02 -20.02
CA ALA A 36 -3.33 3.33 -20.37
C ALA A 36 -1.98 3.21 -21.10
N GLU A 37 -1.77 4.04 -22.14
CA GLU A 37 -0.62 3.97 -23.06
C GLU A 37 0.76 4.07 -22.38
N ASN A 38 0.82 4.61 -21.15
CA ASN A 38 2.05 4.73 -20.35
C ASN A 38 1.90 4.13 -18.94
N ALA A 39 1.01 3.15 -18.76
CA ALA A 39 0.83 2.44 -17.49
C ALA A 39 1.11 0.94 -17.65
N MET A 40 1.18 0.24 -16.51
CA MET A 40 1.19 -1.22 -16.51
C MET A 40 -0.09 -1.74 -17.17
N LEU A 41 0.07 -2.66 -18.12
CA LEU A 41 -1.05 -3.39 -18.70
C LEU A 41 -1.63 -4.33 -17.65
N GLY A 42 -2.94 -4.31 -17.46
CA GLY A 42 -3.64 -5.21 -16.56
C GLY A 42 -3.47 -6.68 -16.97
N VAL A 43 -3.71 -7.59 -16.02
CA VAL A 43 -3.61 -9.04 -16.27
C VAL A 43 -4.65 -9.51 -17.31
N ALA A 44 -5.83 -8.90 -17.33
CA ALA A 44 -6.94 -9.17 -18.24
C ALA A 44 -7.49 -7.85 -18.79
N PRO A 45 -6.76 -7.18 -19.71
CA PRO A 45 -7.11 -5.83 -20.17
C PRO A 45 -8.47 -5.78 -20.86
N ASP A 46 -8.81 -6.78 -21.67
CA ASP A 46 -10.02 -6.79 -22.50
C ASP A 46 -11.30 -7.27 -21.77
N VAL A 47 -11.27 -7.40 -20.44
CA VAL A 47 -12.43 -7.83 -19.66
C VAL A 47 -13.44 -6.69 -19.47
N GLU A 48 -14.73 -7.04 -19.37
CA GLU A 48 -15.73 -6.10 -18.86
C GLU A 48 -15.58 -6.01 -17.33
N LEU A 49 -15.23 -4.81 -16.84
CA LEU A 49 -15.01 -4.58 -15.41
C LEU A 49 -16.20 -3.86 -14.78
N TYR A 50 -16.77 -4.46 -13.72
CA TYR A 50 -17.82 -3.88 -12.91
C TYR A 50 -17.28 -3.50 -11.52
N ALA A 51 -17.53 -2.26 -11.10
CA ALA A 51 -17.11 -1.76 -9.79
C ALA A 51 -18.29 -1.70 -8.82
N TYR A 52 -18.24 -2.54 -7.77
CA TYR A 52 -19.20 -2.53 -6.67
C TYR A 52 -18.59 -1.78 -5.48
N ARG A 53 -18.93 -0.50 -5.33
CA ARG A 53 -18.44 0.30 -4.20
C ARG A 53 -19.16 -0.10 -2.91
N VAL A 54 -18.46 -0.83 -2.06
CA VAL A 54 -18.98 -1.30 -0.75
C VAL A 54 -18.39 -0.58 0.46
N LEU A 55 -17.29 0.17 0.24
CA LEU A 55 -16.65 1.03 1.24
C LEU A 55 -17.09 2.48 1.04
N GLY A 56 -17.43 3.14 2.14
CA GLY A 56 -17.92 4.52 2.11
C GLY A 56 -18.57 5.01 3.40
N GLY A 57 -18.56 4.22 4.47
CA GLY A 57 -18.99 4.69 5.79
C GLY A 57 -17.88 5.49 6.44
N PHE A 58 -18.15 6.76 6.72
CA PHE A 58 -17.28 7.63 7.50
C PHE A 58 -17.64 7.47 8.98
N TYR A 59 -16.68 7.05 9.82
CA TYR A 59 -16.79 7.27 11.26
C TYR A 59 -16.08 8.59 11.56
N GLU A 60 -16.85 9.65 11.78
CA GLU A 60 -16.37 11.04 11.96
C GLU A 60 -15.31 11.20 13.04
N GLU A 61 -15.28 10.29 14.02
CA GLU A 61 -14.37 10.40 15.17
C GLU A 61 -12.99 9.76 14.94
N GLU A 62 -12.82 8.87 13.95
CA GLU A 62 -11.55 8.13 13.76
C GLU A 62 -10.89 8.31 12.39
N GLU A 63 -11.51 9.03 11.44
CA GLU A 63 -11.03 9.14 10.05
C GLU A 63 -10.78 7.77 9.36
N VAL A 64 -11.37 6.69 9.89
CA VAL A 64 -11.22 5.34 9.36
C VAL A 64 -12.32 5.07 8.34
N LEU A 65 -11.89 4.66 7.15
CA LEU A 65 -12.77 4.17 6.10
C LEU A 65 -13.27 2.78 6.46
N THR A 66 -14.57 2.65 6.67
CA THR A 66 -15.19 1.37 7.01
C THR A 66 -16.25 0.97 6.00
N ALA A 67 -16.55 -0.32 5.98
CA ALA A 67 -17.71 -0.87 5.31
C ALA A 67 -18.59 -1.60 6.32
N TYR A 68 -19.90 -1.38 6.23
CA TYR A 68 -20.84 -2.25 6.91
C TYR A 68 -20.82 -3.63 6.25
N THR A 69 -20.77 -4.70 7.05
CA THR A 69 -20.85 -6.09 6.57
C THR A 69 -21.99 -6.29 5.58
N ALA A 70 -23.15 -5.66 5.83
CA ALA A 70 -24.30 -5.74 4.94
C ALA A 70 -24.04 -5.17 3.54
N ASN A 71 -23.24 -4.11 3.40
CA ASN A 71 -22.90 -3.52 2.10
C ASN A 71 -21.99 -4.45 1.30
N VAL A 72 -21.01 -5.08 1.98
CA VAL A 72 -20.11 -6.04 1.34
C VAL A 72 -20.88 -7.26 0.86
N VAL A 73 -21.75 -7.82 1.71
CA VAL A 73 -22.62 -8.95 1.33
C VAL A 73 -23.53 -8.58 0.15
N ALA A 74 -24.18 -7.42 0.19
CA ALA A 74 -25.02 -6.96 -0.91
C ALA A 74 -24.24 -6.77 -2.22
N GLY A 75 -22.99 -6.28 -2.16
CA GLY A 75 -22.13 -6.18 -3.34
C GLY A 75 -21.79 -7.55 -3.94
N ILE A 76 -21.48 -8.54 -3.09
CA ILE A 76 -21.25 -9.93 -3.53
C ILE A 76 -22.52 -10.51 -4.15
N GLU A 77 -23.66 -10.42 -3.48
CA GLU A 77 -24.94 -10.92 -4.00
C GLU A 77 -25.32 -10.26 -5.34
N GLN A 78 -25.15 -8.94 -5.44
CA GLN A 78 -25.43 -8.20 -6.67
C GLN A 78 -24.51 -8.64 -7.80
N SER A 79 -23.22 -8.88 -7.55
CA SER A 79 -22.29 -9.37 -8.59
C SER A 79 -22.68 -10.75 -9.13
N VAL A 80 -23.23 -11.63 -8.29
CA VAL A 80 -23.77 -12.93 -8.72
C VAL A 80 -25.03 -12.74 -9.57
N VAL A 81 -25.94 -11.84 -9.14
CA VAL A 81 -27.17 -11.51 -9.88
C VAL A 81 -26.86 -10.91 -11.25
N ASP A 82 -25.83 -10.06 -11.34
CA ASP A 82 -25.37 -9.43 -12.58
C ASP A 82 -24.63 -10.42 -13.50
N GLY A 83 -24.38 -11.65 -13.04
CA GLY A 83 -23.76 -12.71 -13.84
C GLY A 83 -22.25 -12.59 -13.99
N MET A 84 -21.56 -11.99 -13.02
CA MET A 84 -20.10 -11.89 -13.04
C MET A 84 -19.45 -13.27 -12.94
N ASP A 85 -18.42 -13.53 -13.74
CA ASP A 85 -17.67 -14.80 -13.72
C ASP A 85 -16.64 -14.86 -12.58
N VAL A 86 -16.09 -13.70 -12.20
CA VAL A 86 -15.02 -13.56 -11.20
C VAL A 86 -15.30 -12.36 -10.30
N ILE A 87 -15.10 -12.53 -9.00
CA ILE A 87 -15.14 -11.47 -7.99
C ILE A 87 -13.74 -11.33 -7.37
N ASN A 88 -13.22 -10.11 -7.35
CA ASN A 88 -12.01 -9.76 -6.61
C ASN A 88 -12.38 -8.94 -5.36
N LEU A 89 -12.03 -9.46 -4.18
CA LEU A 89 -12.22 -8.80 -2.89
C LEU A 89 -10.87 -8.43 -2.28
N SER A 90 -10.38 -7.24 -2.63
CA SER A 90 -9.20 -6.64 -2.00
C SER A 90 -9.59 -5.87 -0.73
N LEU A 91 -10.24 -6.57 0.19
CA LEU A 91 -10.67 -6.07 1.49
C LEU A 91 -10.64 -7.20 2.51
N GLY A 92 -10.58 -6.88 3.79
CA GLY A 92 -10.62 -7.85 4.86
C GLY A 92 -10.65 -7.21 6.23
N SER A 93 -10.67 -8.04 7.27
CA SER A 93 -10.55 -7.62 8.66
C SER A 93 -9.63 -8.56 9.42
N SER A 94 -9.07 -8.12 10.54
CA SER A 94 -8.21 -8.95 11.41
C SER A 94 -8.97 -10.06 12.16
N VAL A 95 -10.29 -10.19 11.97
CA VAL A 95 -11.09 -11.28 12.52
C VAL A 95 -10.74 -12.58 11.78
N ASN A 96 -10.42 -13.65 12.48
CA ASN A 96 -10.21 -14.96 11.87
C ASN A 96 -11.36 -15.90 12.24
N ASN A 97 -12.45 -15.85 11.47
CA ASN A 97 -13.63 -16.69 11.68
C ASN A 97 -14.24 -17.10 10.32
N PRO A 98 -14.20 -18.38 9.93
CA PRO A 98 -14.75 -18.84 8.64
C PRO A 98 -16.30 -18.92 8.60
N LEU A 99 -17.00 -18.33 9.58
CA LEU A 99 -18.46 -18.30 9.66
C LEU A 99 -18.99 -16.85 9.71
N THR A 100 -18.23 -15.88 9.19
CA THR A 100 -18.76 -14.53 9.04
C THR A 100 -19.82 -14.47 7.94
N PRO A 101 -20.71 -13.45 7.96
CA PRO A 101 -21.64 -13.23 6.86
C PRO A 101 -20.94 -13.02 5.50
N ILE A 102 -19.76 -12.38 5.49
CA ILE A 102 -18.99 -12.16 4.26
C ILE A 102 -18.45 -13.51 3.75
N GLY A 103 -17.89 -14.33 4.64
CA GLY A 103 -17.40 -15.65 4.28
C GLY A 103 -18.48 -16.62 3.78
N ILE A 104 -19.66 -16.57 4.39
CA ILE A 104 -20.81 -17.33 3.91
C ILE A 104 -21.23 -16.83 2.51
N ALA A 105 -21.23 -15.51 2.28
CA ALA A 105 -21.58 -14.93 0.98
C ALA A 105 -20.57 -15.32 -0.12
N THR A 106 -19.26 -15.30 0.17
CA THR A 106 -18.22 -15.70 -0.80
C THR A 106 -18.31 -17.19 -1.13
N ASN A 107 -18.52 -18.05 -0.13
CA ASN A 107 -18.74 -19.47 -0.36
C ASN A 107 -19.98 -19.72 -1.23
N ASN A 108 -21.08 -19.01 -0.98
CA ASN A 108 -22.31 -19.12 -1.77
C ASN A 108 -22.13 -18.64 -3.21
N ALA A 109 -21.37 -17.56 -3.45
CA ALA A 109 -21.04 -17.09 -4.79
C ALA A 109 -20.28 -18.17 -5.60
N ILE A 110 -19.34 -18.85 -4.97
CA ILE A 110 -18.60 -19.97 -5.60
C ILE A 110 -19.51 -21.14 -5.92
N LEU A 111 -20.41 -21.50 -4.99
CA LEU A 111 -21.39 -22.55 -5.24
C LEU A 111 -22.39 -22.18 -6.35
N ALA A 112 -22.59 -20.89 -6.62
CA ALA A 112 -23.37 -20.38 -7.74
C ALA A 112 -22.59 -20.34 -9.07
N GLY A 113 -21.31 -20.70 -9.08
CA GLY A 113 -20.47 -20.78 -10.29
C GLY A 113 -19.50 -19.61 -10.49
N VAL A 114 -19.39 -18.68 -9.52
CA VAL A 114 -18.53 -17.49 -9.62
C VAL A 114 -17.19 -17.73 -8.92
N THR A 115 -16.07 -17.44 -9.57
CA THR A 115 -14.76 -17.56 -8.90
C THR A 115 -14.52 -16.36 -7.98
N VAL A 116 -14.05 -16.58 -6.75
CA VAL A 116 -13.76 -15.48 -5.80
C VAL A 116 -12.29 -15.51 -5.39
N ALA A 117 -11.59 -14.40 -5.60
CA ALA A 117 -10.23 -14.14 -5.12
C ALA A 117 -10.25 -13.10 -4.00
N ILE A 118 -9.53 -13.35 -2.91
CA ILE A 118 -9.59 -12.56 -1.67
C ILE A 118 -8.17 -12.26 -1.18
N ALA A 119 -7.90 -11.02 -0.76
CA ALA A 119 -6.62 -10.66 -0.17
C ALA A 119 -6.43 -11.33 1.21
N ALA A 120 -5.26 -11.91 1.48
CA ALA A 120 -4.99 -12.61 2.74
C ALA A 120 -4.91 -11.68 3.98
N GLY A 121 -4.70 -10.38 3.75
CA GLY A 121 -4.53 -9.37 4.80
C GLY A 121 -3.10 -8.87 4.94
N ASN A 122 -2.95 -7.68 5.54
CA ASN A 122 -1.66 -7.00 5.76
C ASN A 122 -1.24 -6.99 7.24
N ASP A 123 -1.91 -7.80 8.05
CA ASP A 123 -1.88 -7.80 9.52
C ASP A 123 -0.73 -8.65 10.09
N ALA A 124 0.43 -8.67 9.42
CA ALA A 124 1.55 -9.57 9.69
C ALA A 124 2.00 -9.63 11.18
N VAL A 125 1.67 -8.61 11.98
CA VAL A 125 2.13 -8.44 13.36
C VAL A 125 1.01 -8.25 14.39
N VAL A 126 -0.27 -8.21 14.00
CA VAL A 126 -1.37 -7.96 14.95
C VAL A 126 -2.17 -9.23 15.25
N SER A 127 -1.65 -10.05 16.17
CA SER A 127 -2.51 -10.95 16.93
C SER A 127 -2.90 -10.27 18.25
N PRO A 128 -4.17 -9.88 18.46
CA PRO A 128 -4.61 -9.36 19.75
C PRO A 128 -4.52 -10.40 20.88
N LEU A 129 -4.17 -11.65 20.57
CA LEU A 129 -3.99 -12.73 21.53
C LEU A 129 -2.55 -12.87 22.06
N PHE A 130 -1.57 -12.15 21.50
CA PHE A 130 -0.20 -12.18 21.97
C PHE A 130 0.39 -10.76 22.08
N TRP A 131 0.51 -10.27 23.32
CA TRP A 131 1.36 -9.11 23.64
C TRP A 131 2.82 -9.43 23.28
N GLY A 132 3.24 -9.04 22.07
CA GLY A 132 4.65 -9.01 21.66
C GLY A 132 5.23 -10.29 21.03
N GLY A 133 4.43 -11.11 20.35
CA GLY A 133 4.92 -12.27 19.60
C GLY A 133 4.58 -12.21 18.11
N GLU A 134 5.48 -12.68 17.25
CA GLU A 134 5.22 -12.91 15.83
C GLU A 134 3.94 -13.75 15.68
N SER A 135 2.94 -13.22 14.98
CA SER A 135 1.66 -13.92 14.81
C SER A 135 1.87 -15.07 13.82
N LEU A 136 1.76 -16.31 14.30
CA LEU A 136 1.65 -17.49 13.44
C LEU A 136 0.32 -17.55 12.67
N TYR A 137 -0.59 -16.59 12.90
CA TYR A 137 -1.94 -16.53 12.34
C TYR A 137 -2.31 -15.08 11.97
N SER A 138 -1.87 -14.63 10.78
CA SER A 138 -2.13 -13.28 10.27
C SER A 138 -3.22 -13.20 9.20
N ILE A 139 -3.81 -14.33 8.82
CA ILE A 139 -4.89 -14.36 7.82
C ILE A 139 -6.20 -13.86 8.44
N GLY A 140 -6.83 -12.91 7.76
CA GLY A 140 -8.06 -12.24 8.19
C GLY A 140 -9.27 -12.61 7.34
N ASP A 141 -10.47 -12.47 7.88
CA ASP A 141 -11.74 -12.68 7.20
C ASP A 141 -11.90 -11.72 6.02
N PRO A 142 -12.42 -12.17 4.85
CA PRO A 142 -12.93 -13.52 4.52
C PRO A 142 -11.90 -14.48 3.89
N ALA A 143 -10.61 -14.21 4.00
CA ALA A 143 -9.58 -15.05 3.37
C ALA A 143 -9.45 -16.49 3.91
N PRO A 144 -9.75 -16.84 5.18
CA PRO A 144 -9.64 -18.21 5.67
C PRO A 144 -10.82 -19.11 5.25
N ASP A 145 -11.79 -18.60 4.49
CA ASP A 145 -12.92 -19.41 4.01
C ASP A 145 -12.48 -20.55 3.09
N SER A 146 -13.27 -21.62 3.09
CA SER A 146 -12.85 -22.91 2.50
C SER A 146 -12.84 -22.94 0.98
N LEU A 147 -13.68 -22.13 0.33
CA LEU A 147 -13.84 -22.16 -1.14
C LEU A 147 -13.07 -21.05 -1.87
N PRO A 148 -12.98 -19.81 -1.38
CA PRO A 148 -12.28 -18.73 -2.09
C PRO A 148 -10.78 -18.95 -2.21
N ILE A 149 -10.18 -18.26 -3.18
CA ILE A 149 -8.73 -18.23 -3.38
C ILE A 149 -8.15 -17.09 -2.55
N ALA A 150 -7.48 -17.43 -1.45
CA ALA A 150 -6.72 -16.46 -0.66
C ALA A 150 -5.39 -16.11 -1.36
N VAL A 151 -5.11 -14.81 -1.50
CA VAL A 151 -3.96 -14.28 -2.22
C VAL A 151 -3.03 -13.54 -1.25
N GLY A 152 -1.81 -14.06 -1.08
CA GLY A 152 -0.73 -13.39 -0.39
C GLY A 152 0.05 -12.46 -1.32
N THR A 153 0.84 -11.55 -0.73
CA THR A 153 1.72 -10.65 -1.48
C THR A 153 3.16 -11.18 -1.54
N SER A 154 3.86 -10.88 -2.63
CA SER A 154 5.28 -11.14 -2.80
C SER A 154 5.93 -9.99 -3.56
N SER A 155 7.17 -9.67 -3.24
CA SER A 155 7.94 -8.65 -3.97
C SER A 155 8.60 -9.27 -5.20
N MET A 156 8.52 -8.57 -6.33
CA MET A 156 9.35 -8.90 -7.49
C MET A 156 10.77 -8.38 -7.29
N PRO A 157 11.79 -9.04 -7.88
CA PRO A 157 13.11 -8.45 -8.01
C PRO A 157 12.99 -7.14 -8.78
N ILE A 158 13.52 -6.07 -8.21
CA ILE A 158 13.62 -4.76 -8.85
C ILE A 158 15.09 -4.41 -9.01
N ASP A 159 15.42 -3.75 -10.11
CA ASP A 159 16.76 -3.22 -10.30
C ASP A 159 16.90 -1.99 -9.40
N ILE A 160 17.80 -2.10 -8.43
CA ILE A 160 18.09 -1.03 -7.49
C ILE A 160 19.42 -0.40 -7.89
N LEU A 161 19.40 0.90 -8.17
CA LEU A 161 20.63 1.63 -8.47
C LEU A 161 21.53 1.63 -7.23
N GLN A 162 22.78 1.23 -7.44
CA GLN A 162 23.75 1.03 -6.38
C GLN A 162 25.02 1.83 -6.67
N PHE A 163 25.54 2.51 -5.65
CA PHE A 163 26.78 3.26 -5.70
C PHE A 163 27.78 2.65 -4.73
N GLU A 164 29.02 2.51 -5.18
CA GLU A 164 30.15 2.29 -4.29
C GLU A 164 30.62 3.65 -3.78
N ASN A 165 30.58 3.86 -2.47
CA ASN A 165 30.91 5.12 -1.83
C ASN A 165 32.04 4.91 -0.84
N THR A 166 32.91 5.92 -0.71
CA THR A 166 33.89 5.98 0.37
C THR A 166 33.45 7.05 1.36
N PHE A 167 33.24 6.63 2.59
CA PHE A 167 32.91 7.51 3.71
C PHE A 167 34.19 7.79 4.49
N THR A 168 34.41 9.05 4.83
CA THR A 168 35.56 9.48 5.63
C THR A 168 35.05 10.16 6.90
N TYR A 169 35.51 9.69 8.06
CA TYR A 169 35.22 10.28 9.36
C TYR A 169 36.53 10.41 10.15
N GLY A 170 36.97 11.65 10.38
CA GLY A 170 38.29 11.91 10.95
C GLY A 170 39.40 11.41 10.03
N GLU A 171 40.26 10.52 10.54
CA GLU A 171 41.35 9.89 9.78
C GLU A 171 40.99 8.51 9.20
N GLU A 172 39.77 8.04 9.47
CA GLU A 172 39.30 6.72 9.02
C GLU A 172 38.46 6.85 7.75
N SER A 173 38.67 5.91 6.81
CA SER A 173 37.85 5.79 5.61
C SER A 173 37.36 4.36 5.45
N PHE A 174 36.11 4.20 5.03
CA PHE A 174 35.52 2.91 4.71
C PHE A 174 34.72 2.98 3.42
N THR A 175 34.79 1.91 2.63
CA THR A 175 34.04 1.77 1.38
C THR A 175 32.81 0.91 1.63
N ASN A 176 31.64 1.40 1.23
CA ASN A 176 30.39 0.65 1.34
C ASN A 176 29.49 0.91 0.13
N GLN A 177 28.57 -0.02 -0.11
CA GLN A 177 27.57 0.12 -1.14
C GLN A 177 26.32 0.80 -0.58
N VAL A 178 25.91 1.89 -1.21
CA VAL A 178 24.64 2.57 -0.92
C VAL A 178 23.66 2.22 -2.03
N ARG A 179 22.45 1.83 -1.62
CA ARG A 179 21.34 1.56 -2.52
C ARG A 179 20.36 2.71 -2.46
N LEU A 180 19.89 3.17 -3.61
CA LEU A 180 18.84 4.18 -3.66
C LEU A 180 17.45 3.53 -3.57
N ASP A 181 16.48 4.31 -3.13
CA ASP A 181 15.09 3.92 -3.25
C ASP A 181 14.75 3.65 -4.74
N PRO A 182 14.10 2.53 -5.08
CA PRO A 182 13.67 2.22 -6.44
C PRO A 182 12.80 3.31 -7.10
N THR A 183 12.09 4.13 -6.31
CA THR A 183 11.31 5.26 -6.81
C THR A 183 12.14 6.52 -7.04
N PHE A 184 13.43 6.48 -6.71
CA PHE A 184 14.33 7.60 -6.95
C PHE A 184 14.56 7.80 -8.45
N ASP A 185 14.53 9.06 -8.87
CA ASP A 185 14.77 9.43 -10.25
C ASP A 185 16.22 9.08 -10.66
N ASN A 186 16.37 8.00 -11.43
CA ASN A 186 17.66 7.49 -11.85
C ASN A 186 18.47 8.52 -12.66
N ASP A 187 17.83 9.40 -13.42
CA ASP A 187 18.52 10.44 -14.17
C ASP A 187 19.10 11.51 -13.23
N LYS A 188 18.46 11.75 -12.08
CA LYS A 188 19.04 12.58 -11.02
C LYS A 188 20.12 11.85 -10.25
N ALA A 189 20.01 10.54 -10.07
CA ALA A 189 20.99 9.74 -9.33
C ALA A 189 22.40 9.79 -9.97
N THR A 190 22.46 9.73 -11.31
CA THR A 190 23.75 9.82 -12.03
C THR A 190 24.51 11.12 -11.77
N LYS A 191 23.81 12.20 -11.39
CA LYS A 191 24.43 13.49 -11.09
C LYS A 191 25.27 13.45 -9.82
N PHE A 192 25.02 12.52 -8.90
CA PHE A 192 25.80 12.36 -7.67
C PHE A 192 27.11 11.58 -7.90
N SER A 193 27.26 10.93 -9.06
CA SER A 193 28.44 10.10 -9.35
C SER A 193 29.72 10.94 -9.47
N GLY A 194 30.76 10.54 -8.74
CA GLY A 194 32.06 11.22 -8.73
C GLY A 194 32.08 12.58 -8.02
N GLN A 195 31.01 12.92 -7.30
CA GLN A 195 30.96 14.10 -6.44
C GLN A 195 31.26 13.74 -4.99
N GLU A 196 31.76 14.73 -4.25
CA GLU A 196 32.00 14.63 -2.82
C GLU A 196 31.01 15.55 -2.10
N PHE A 197 30.35 15.02 -1.06
CA PHE A 197 29.36 15.74 -0.28
C PHE A 197 29.68 15.63 1.20
N GLU A 198 29.46 16.72 1.93
CA GLU A 198 29.42 16.68 3.39
C GLU A 198 28.14 15.98 3.84
N LEU A 199 28.27 15.04 4.78
CA LEU A 199 27.15 14.35 5.39
C LEU A 199 26.72 15.07 6.67
N VAL A 200 25.43 15.34 6.78
CA VAL A 200 24.79 15.90 7.98
C VAL A 200 23.83 14.87 8.54
N ASP A 201 24.08 14.44 9.77
CA ASP A 201 23.17 13.55 10.51
C ASP A 201 22.00 14.37 11.07
N LEU A 202 20.79 13.96 10.70
CA LEU A 202 19.52 14.58 11.05
C LEU A 202 18.61 13.58 11.78
N SER A 203 19.22 12.78 12.66
CA SER A 203 18.51 11.87 13.58
C SER A 203 17.56 12.58 14.56
N GLU A 204 17.53 13.92 14.60
CA GLU A 204 16.54 14.70 15.37
C GLU A 204 15.95 15.85 14.51
N PRO A 205 14.64 16.18 14.65
CA PRO A 205 13.84 16.79 13.58
C PRO A 205 13.90 18.32 13.47
N ASP A 206 14.84 19.03 14.11
CA ASP A 206 14.91 20.50 13.97
C ASP A 206 15.63 20.90 12.67
N LEU A 207 14.93 20.72 11.54
CA LEU A 207 15.40 21.09 10.20
C LEU A 207 15.42 22.60 9.97
N ASP A 208 14.64 23.37 10.74
CA ASP A 208 14.41 24.80 10.50
C ASP A 208 15.65 25.66 10.80
N ASN A 209 16.63 25.12 11.52
CA ASN A 209 17.83 25.83 11.96
C ASN A 209 19.15 25.27 11.40
N MET A 210 19.12 24.36 10.42
CA MET A 210 20.33 23.71 9.89
C MET A 210 20.72 24.18 8.49
N ASP A 211 22.02 24.42 8.28
CA ASP A 211 22.60 24.69 6.97
C ASP A 211 22.85 23.38 6.22
N ILE A 212 21.90 23.03 5.35
CA ILE A 212 21.88 21.78 4.56
C ILE A 212 22.09 22.02 3.05
N GLU A 213 22.34 23.27 2.64
CA GLU A 213 22.51 23.59 1.22
C GLU A 213 23.80 22.95 0.66
N GLY A 214 23.67 22.15 -0.40
CA GLY A 214 24.80 21.46 -1.02
C GLY A 214 25.35 20.26 -0.23
N LYS A 215 24.69 19.86 0.86
CA LYS A 215 25.05 18.71 1.69
C LYS A 215 24.09 17.55 1.51
N VAL A 216 24.49 16.36 1.98
CA VAL A 216 23.62 15.17 2.01
C VAL A 216 23.15 14.93 3.44
N ALA A 217 21.84 14.98 3.62
CA ALA A 217 21.17 14.69 4.88
C ALA A 217 20.99 13.19 5.08
N VAL A 218 21.43 12.66 6.22
CA VAL A 218 21.17 11.30 6.67
C VAL A 218 20.09 11.36 7.73
N ILE A 219 18.92 10.80 7.45
CA ILE A 219 17.76 10.83 8.35
C ILE A 219 17.40 9.38 8.68
N SER A 220 17.20 9.08 9.95
CA SER A 220 16.64 7.79 10.36
C SER A 220 15.23 7.63 9.77
N VAL A 221 14.91 6.42 9.31
CA VAL A 221 13.56 6.08 8.83
C VAL A 221 12.48 6.35 9.89
N ASP A 222 12.81 6.21 11.18
CA ASP A 222 11.89 6.48 12.29
C ASP A 222 11.54 7.98 12.43
N CYS A 223 12.37 8.87 11.87
CA CYS A 223 12.14 10.32 11.91
C CYS A 223 11.37 10.85 10.68
N LEU A 224 11.17 10.03 9.63
CA LEU A 224 10.49 10.45 8.40
C LEU A 224 9.01 10.77 8.63
N GLU A 225 8.34 10.08 9.56
CA GLU A 225 6.94 10.34 9.93
C GLU A 225 6.74 11.74 10.54
N THR A 226 7.73 12.23 11.29
CA THR A 226 7.72 13.55 11.93
C THR A 226 8.00 14.72 10.99
N ILE A 227 8.60 14.48 9.82
CA ILE A 227 9.14 15.54 8.94
C ILE A 227 8.12 16.03 7.88
N GLY A 228 6.95 15.39 7.75
CA GLY A 228 5.83 15.88 6.93
C GLY A 228 6.29 16.32 5.53
N LYS A 229 6.82 15.40 4.73
CA LYS A 229 7.72 15.79 3.65
C LYS A 229 7.08 16.56 2.48
N PRO A 230 7.63 17.73 2.10
CA PRO A 230 7.43 18.35 0.80
C PRO A 230 8.22 17.64 -0.31
N SER A 231 7.69 17.71 -1.53
CA SER A 231 7.98 16.90 -2.72
C SER A 231 9.36 17.07 -3.40
N SER A 232 10.39 17.56 -2.70
CA SER A 232 11.65 17.97 -3.36
C SER A 232 12.97 17.52 -2.71
N MET A 233 12.98 16.76 -1.61
CA MET A 233 14.24 16.37 -0.95
C MET A 233 14.65 14.90 -1.18
N PRO A 234 15.82 14.64 -1.81
CA PRO A 234 16.40 13.30 -1.88
C PRO A 234 16.87 12.88 -0.47
N VAL A 235 16.25 11.85 0.11
CA VAL A 235 16.75 11.21 1.34
C VAL A 235 17.45 9.94 0.95
N ILE A 236 18.71 9.82 1.37
CA ILE A 236 19.48 8.60 1.25
C ILE A 236 19.36 7.88 2.61
N THR A 237 18.51 6.86 2.65
CA THR A 237 18.44 5.94 3.79
C THR A 237 19.61 4.97 3.70
N VAL A 238 20.64 5.17 4.54
CA VAL A 238 21.75 4.20 4.65
C VAL A 238 21.35 3.14 5.67
N LEU A 239 20.95 1.97 5.20
CA LEU A 239 20.75 0.79 6.06
C LEU A 239 22.13 0.26 6.49
N GLN A 240 22.47 0.39 7.77
CA GLN A 240 23.61 -0.34 8.35
C GLN A 240 23.28 -1.84 8.47
N PRO A 241 24.18 -2.75 8.03
CA PRO A 241 24.09 -4.15 8.42
C PRO A 241 24.59 -4.33 9.86
N SER A 242 23.85 -5.15 10.62
CA SER A 242 24.19 -5.65 11.96
C SER A 242 25.44 -6.52 11.99
#